data_AF-A0A945ZX79-F1
#
_entry.id   AF-A0A945ZX79-F1
#
_cell.length_a   1.000
_cell.length_b   1.000
_cell.length_c   1.000
_cell.angle_alpha   90.00
_cell.angle_beta   90.00
_cell.angle_gamma   90.00
#
_symmetry.space_group_name_H-M   'P 1'
#
loop_
_entity.id
_entity.type
_entity.pdbx_description
1 polymer ?
#
loop_
_entity_poly.entity_id
_entity_poly.type
_entity_poly.pdbx_seq_one_letter_code
_entity_poly.pdbx_strand_id
1 'polypeptide(L)'
;MFFTIFFNEIKYWFGKPAFYIYAVIFLFIALMMSGASAGLFDFLTVTTGSSKIVNSPLGITGLFGGLTGLIIFLYPAIIGVTVYRDYKSEMHTILYSYPFTKAEYLFAKFFSGIFIVNLLVLIIAFAISFGFVLPGTNQEIVGPFDIKSYLDVYFIYILPNMLFMG
;
A
#
# COMPACT_ATOMS: atom_id res chain seq x y z
N MET A 1 5.25 14.38 23.14
CA MET A 1 6.00 14.76 21.91
C MET A 1 5.72 13.85 20.71
N PHE A 2 4.79 12.90 20.83
CA PHE A 2 4.44 11.92 19.79
C PHE A 2 4.18 12.54 18.40
N PHE A 3 3.23 13.48 18.31
CA PHE A 3 2.85 14.08 17.03
C PHE A 3 4.00 14.79 16.32
N THR A 4 4.89 15.43 17.08
CA THR A 4 6.07 16.10 16.51
C THR A 4 7.01 15.11 15.84
N ILE A 5 7.29 13.97 16.48
CA ILE A 5 8.13 12.91 15.91
C ILE A 5 7.43 12.30 14.68
N PHE A 6 6.14 12.02 14.80
CA PHE A 6 5.33 11.45 13.73
C PHE A 6 5.34 12.32 12.47
N PHE A 7 5.02 13.62 12.58
CA PHE A 7 5.01 14.53 11.43
C PHE A 7 6.41 14.77 10.86
N ASN A 8 7.44 14.79 11.69
CA ASN A 8 8.82 14.93 11.22
C ASN A 8 9.24 13.72 10.36
N GLU A 9 8.89 12.51 10.78
CA GLU A 9 9.21 11.29 10.03
C GLU A 9 8.41 11.21 8.72
N ILE A 10 7.13 11.62 8.73
CA ILE A 10 6.33 11.72 7.51
C ILE A 10 6.97 12.69 6.51
N LYS A 11 7.32 13.90 6.97
CA LYS A 11 7.98 14.90 6.14
C LYS A 11 9.30 14.38 5.56
N TYR A 12 10.05 13.61 6.34
CA TYR A 12 11.27 12.96 5.89
C TYR A 12 11.01 11.96 4.75
N TRP A 13 9.98 11.12 4.88
CA TRP A 13 9.61 10.15 3.84
C TRP A 13 9.14 10.80 2.55
N PHE A 14 8.37 11.89 2.63
CA PHE A 14 8.00 12.66 1.44
C PHE A 14 9.19 13.35 0.76
N GLY A 15 10.30 13.57 1.46
CA GLY A 15 11.55 14.05 0.87
C GLY A 15 12.41 12.94 0.22
N LYS A 16 12.08 11.66 0.44
CA LYS A 16 12.84 10.53 -0.08
C LYS A 16 12.39 10.15 -1.49
N PRO A 17 13.31 10.06 -2.48
CA PRO A 17 12.96 9.58 -3.82
C PRO A 17 12.44 8.13 -3.80
N ALA A 18 12.88 7.32 -2.84
CA ALA A 18 12.45 5.93 -2.69
C ALA A 18 10.92 5.78 -2.57
N PHE A 19 10.25 6.68 -1.83
CA PHE A 19 8.80 6.65 -1.68
C PHE A 19 8.09 6.79 -3.04
N TYR A 20 8.51 7.76 -3.85
CA TYR A 20 7.94 7.99 -5.18
C TYR A 20 8.24 6.83 -6.15
N ILE A 21 9.43 6.23 -6.06
CA ILE A 21 9.78 5.05 -6.85
C ILE A 21 8.84 3.89 -6.50
N TYR A 22 8.63 3.62 -5.21
CA TYR A 22 7.68 2.59 -4.78
C TYR A 22 6.26 2.91 -5.26
N ALA A 23 5.80 4.16 -5.10
CA ALA A 23 4.49 4.58 -5.57
C ALA A 23 4.28 4.31 -7.07
N VAL A 24 5.25 4.70 -7.91
CA VAL A 24 5.17 4.50 -9.37
C VAL A 24 5.18 3.01 -9.73
N ILE A 25 6.06 2.22 -9.11
CA ILE A 25 6.14 0.77 -9.37
C ILE A 25 4.83 0.08 -8.99
N PHE A 26 4.32 0.34 -7.78
CA PHE A 26 3.07 -0.28 -7.32
C PHE A 26 1.86 0.20 -8.11
N LEU A 27 1.80 1.47 -8.50
CA LEU A 27 0.77 2.00 -9.38
C LEU A 27 0.78 1.26 -10.72
N PHE A 28 1.95 1.14 -11.35
CA PHE A 28 2.07 0.47 -12.65
C PHE A 28 1.69 -1.01 -12.57
N ILE A 29 2.20 -1.75 -11.57
CA ILE A 29 1.88 -3.17 -11.40
C ILE A 29 0.38 -3.36 -11.13
N ALA A 30 -0.21 -2.58 -10.23
CA ALA A 30 -1.63 -2.68 -9.90
C ALA A 30 -2.54 -2.37 -11.10
N LEU A 31 -2.18 -1.36 -11.89
CA LEU A 31 -2.89 -0.96 -13.11
C LEU A 31 -2.80 -2.05 -14.20
N MET A 32 -1.62 -2.64 -14.39
CA MET A 32 -1.43 -3.77 -15.32
C MET A 32 -2.17 -5.03 -14.86
N MET A 33 -2.15 -5.35 -13.56
CA MET A 33 -2.82 -6.54 -13.02
C MET A 33 -4.35 -6.45 -13.15
N SER A 34 -4.93 -5.32 -12.74
CA SER A 34 -6.38 -5.07 -12.86
C SER A 34 -6.81 -5.01 -14.33
N GLY A 35 -6.05 -4.30 -15.16
CA GLY A 35 -6.29 -4.24 -16.60
C GLY A 35 -6.19 -5.61 -17.31
N ALA A 36 -5.21 -6.43 -16.94
CA ALA A 36 -5.10 -7.80 -17.42
C ALA A 36 -6.30 -8.65 -17.01
N SER A 37 -6.76 -8.51 -15.76
CA SER A 37 -7.95 -9.22 -15.28
C SER A 37 -9.22 -8.79 -16.01
N ALA A 38 -9.29 -7.53 -16.47
CA ALA A 38 -10.40 -6.99 -17.27
C ALA A 38 -10.25 -7.21 -18.79
N GLY A 39 -9.33 -8.07 -19.22
CA GLY A 39 -9.23 -8.49 -20.62
C GLY A 39 -8.42 -7.58 -21.54
N LEU A 40 -7.62 -6.63 -21.02
CA LEU A 40 -6.74 -5.79 -21.88
C LEU A 40 -5.80 -6.59 -22.80
N PHE A 41 -5.47 -7.82 -22.43
CA PHE A 41 -4.56 -8.70 -23.17
C PHE A 41 -5.26 -9.89 -23.84
N ASP A 42 -6.58 -9.84 -24.00
CA ASP A 42 -7.37 -10.92 -24.63
C ASP A 42 -7.00 -11.11 -26.11
N PHE A 43 -6.44 -10.08 -26.77
CA PHE A 43 -5.87 -10.19 -28.12
C PHE A 43 -4.61 -11.08 -28.19
N LEU A 44 -3.86 -11.24 -27.09
CA LEU A 44 -2.54 -11.88 -27.11
C LEU A 44 -2.55 -13.36 -26.71
N THR A 45 -3.41 -13.80 -25.78
CA THR A 45 -3.63 -15.24 -25.43
C THR A 45 -4.54 -15.49 -24.20
N VAL A 46 -5.06 -14.45 -23.53
CA VAL A 46 -5.80 -14.61 -22.28
C VAL A 46 -7.30 -14.51 -22.52
N THR A 47 -7.89 -15.59 -23.07
CA THR A 47 -9.35 -15.75 -23.11
C THR A 47 -9.88 -15.66 -21.69
N THR A 48 -10.38 -14.48 -21.32
CA THR A 48 -11.08 -14.27 -20.05
C THR A 48 -12.54 -14.68 -20.27
N GLY A 49 -12.72 -15.92 -20.74
CA GLY A 49 -14.02 -16.54 -21.02
C GLY A 49 -14.68 -17.03 -19.74
N SER A 50 -14.77 -16.16 -18.73
CA SER A 50 -15.43 -16.49 -17.48
C SER A 50 -16.54 -15.49 -17.22
N SER A 51 -17.75 -16.00 -17.01
CA SER A 51 -18.94 -15.26 -16.56
C SER A 51 -18.78 -14.60 -15.19
N LYS A 52 -17.55 -14.49 -14.67
CA LYS A 52 -17.24 -13.96 -13.35
C LYS A 52 -16.88 -12.49 -13.46
N ILE A 53 -17.65 -11.66 -12.78
CA ILE A 53 -17.42 -10.22 -12.70
C ILE A 53 -16.06 -9.97 -12.01
N VAL A 54 -15.12 -9.35 -12.72
CA VAL A 54 -13.73 -9.18 -12.28
C VAL A 54 -13.59 -8.13 -11.18
N ASN A 55 -14.49 -7.14 -11.17
CA ASN A 55 -14.61 -6.12 -10.13
C ASN A 55 -15.49 -6.57 -8.93
N SER A 56 -15.71 -7.88 -8.76
CA SER A 56 -16.42 -8.40 -7.59
C SER A 56 -15.55 -8.30 -6.32
N PRO A 57 -16.14 -8.33 -5.09
CA PRO A 57 -15.37 -8.33 -3.85
C PRO A 57 -14.27 -9.41 -3.81
N LEU A 58 -14.54 -10.60 -4.38
CA LEU A 58 -13.56 -11.68 -4.47
C LEU A 58 -12.44 -11.37 -5.49
N GLY A 59 -12.76 -10.72 -6.61
CA GLY A 59 -11.77 -10.28 -7.59
C GLY A 59 -10.84 -9.21 -7.04
N ILE A 60 -11.41 -8.19 -6.39
CA ILE A 60 -10.66 -7.12 -5.72
C ILE A 60 -9.79 -7.71 -4.60
N THR A 61 -10.33 -8.59 -3.75
CA THR A 61 -9.54 -9.29 -2.71
C THR A 61 -8.37 -10.06 -3.34
N GLY A 62 -8.58 -10.73 -4.47
CA GLY A 62 -7.52 -11.46 -5.17
C GLY A 62 -6.41 -10.55 -5.69
N LEU A 63 -6.77 -9.41 -6.29
CA LEU A 63 -5.82 -8.40 -6.77
C LEU A 63 -5.01 -7.79 -5.62
N PHE A 64 -5.69 -7.38 -4.54
CA PHE A 64 -5.01 -6.90 -3.34
C PHE A 64 -4.16 -7.98 -2.68
N GLY A 65 -4.61 -9.24 -2.65
CA GLY A 65 -3.85 -10.35 -2.08
C GLY A 65 -2.52 -10.56 -2.79
N GLY A 66 -2.52 -10.53 -4.13
CA GLY A 66 -1.29 -10.61 -4.93
C GLY A 66 -0.32 -9.46 -4.64
N LEU A 67 -0.85 -8.23 -4.52
CA LEU A 67 -0.04 -7.04 -4.23
C LEU A 67 0.42 -6.98 -2.76
N THR A 68 -0.38 -7.47 -1.83
CA THR A 68 -0.05 -7.53 -0.39
C THR A 68 1.17 -8.40 -0.15
N GLY A 69 1.31 -9.50 -0.92
CA GLY A 69 2.53 -10.33 -0.91
C GLY A 69 3.81 -9.57 -1.29
N LEU A 70 3.72 -8.48 -2.06
CA LEU A 70 4.85 -7.60 -2.36
C LEU A 70 5.01 -6.49 -1.31
N ILE A 71 3.91 -5.95 -0.80
CA ILE A 71 3.91 -4.92 0.24
C ILE A 71 4.58 -5.42 1.53
N ILE A 72 4.55 -6.72 1.81
CA ILE A 72 5.20 -7.28 3.01
C ILE A 72 6.69 -6.93 3.11
N PHE A 73 7.39 -6.82 1.97
CA PHE A 73 8.81 -6.44 1.94
C PHE A 73 9.04 -4.96 2.26
N LEU A 74 8.02 -4.13 2.09
CA LEU A 74 8.09 -2.70 2.40
C LEU A 74 8.00 -2.42 3.91
N TYR A 75 7.34 -3.27 4.70
CA TYR A 75 7.25 -3.06 6.16
C TYR A 75 8.63 -2.92 6.82
N PRO A 76 9.55 -3.90 6.73
CA PRO A 76 10.88 -3.76 7.32
C PRO A 76 11.73 -2.68 6.63
N ALA A 77 11.54 -2.47 5.32
CA ALA A 77 12.27 -1.45 4.56
C ALA A 77 11.88 -0.01 4.93
N ILE A 78 10.64 0.20 5.39
CA ILE A 78 10.13 1.51 5.80
C ILE A 78 10.24 1.63 7.32
N ILE A 79 9.51 0.81 8.08
CA ILE A 79 9.43 0.90 9.54
C ILE A 79 10.80 0.58 10.15
N GLY A 80 11.42 -0.54 9.76
CA GLY A 80 12.72 -0.96 10.30
C GLY A 80 13.84 0.05 10.04
N VAL A 81 13.89 0.63 8.83
CA VAL A 81 14.91 1.62 8.47
C VAL A 81 14.75 2.93 9.26
N THR A 82 13.53 3.36 9.58
CA THR A 82 13.32 4.59 10.37
C THR A 82 13.86 4.48 11.79
N VAL A 83 13.82 3.29 12.38
CA VAL A 83 14.38 3.02 13.70
C VAL A 83 15.89 2.79 13.60
N TYR A 84 16.33 1.98 12.64
CA TYR A 84 17.75 1.65 12.45
C TYR A 84 18.61 2.87 12.15
N ARG A 85 18.09 3.83 11.36
CA ARG A 85 18.79 5.08 11.03
C ARG A 85 19.20 5.85 12.29
N ASP A 86 18.28 5.98 13.24
CA ASP A 86 18.51 6.78 14.45
C ASP A 86 19.48 6.09 15.42
N TYR A 87 19.53 4.75 15.40
CA TYR A 87 20.58 3.98 16.07
C TYR A 87 21.94 4.17 15.40
N LYS A 88 22.01 4.03 14.07
CA LYS A 88 23.26 4.17 13.31
C LYS A 88 23.88 5.56 13.43
N SER A 89 23.06 6.59 13.54
CA SER A 89 23.50 7.97 13.72
C SER A 89 23.76 8.37 15.18
N GLU A 90 23.73 7.42 16.13
CA GLU A 90 23.89 7.66 17.59
C GLU A 90 22.90 8.69 18.16
N MET A 91 21.83 9.00 17.41
CA MET A 91 20.89 10.07 17.72
C MET A 91 20.00 9.71 18.92
N HIS A 92 19.91 8.42 19.22
CA HIS A 92 19.18 7.88 20.37
C HIS A 92 19.66 8.48 21.71
N THR A 93 20.95 8.79 21.85
CA THR A 93 21.53 9.37 23.08
C THR A 93 21.01 10.78 23.36
N ILE A 94 20.89 11.61 22.32
CA ILE A 94 20.32 12.97 22.38
C ILE A 94 18.82 12.89 22.63
N LEU A 95 18.14 11.96 21.95
CA LEU A 95 16.69 11.74 22.07
C LEU A 95 16.29 11.32 23.49
N TYR A 96 17.10 10.52 24.20
CA TYR A 96 16.83 10.14 25.60
C TYR A 96 17.01 11.28 26.62
N SER A 97 17.57 12.42 26.21
CA SER A 97 17.69 13.62 27.07
C SER A 97 16.44 14.50 27.05
N TYR A 98 15.48 14.23 26.16
CA TYR A 98 14.21 14.95 26.08
C TYR A 98 13.13 14.33 26.97
N PRO A 99 12.12 15.10 27.40
CA PRO A 99 11.06 14.65 28.29
C PRO A 99 9.98 13.85 27.54
N PHE A 100 10.35 12.74 26.89
CA PHE A 100 9.40 11.80 26.31
C PHE A 100 9.76 10.35 26.65
N THR A 101 8.74 9.49 26.69
CA THR A 101 8.91 8.08 27.04
C THR A 101 9.41 7.25 25.85
N LYS A 102 10.10 6.13 26.13
CA LYS A 102 10.55 5.19 25.08
C LYS A 102 9.38 4.67 24.22
N ALA A 103 8.22 4.45 24.87
CA ALA A 103 7.02 3.98 24.20
C ALA A 103 6.49 5.03 23.21
N GLU A 104 6.40 6.30 23.60
CA GLU A 104 5.98 7.38 22.68
C GLU A 104 6.87 7.47 21.45
N TYR A 105 8.18 7.33 21.62
CA TYR A 105 9.13 7.32 20.50
C TYR A 105 8.92 6.14 19.56
N LEU A 106 8.82 4.92 20.10
CA LEU A 106 8.68 3.71 19.29
C LEU A 106 7.35 3.69 18.56
N PHE A 107 6.24 3.99 19.25
CA PHE A 107 4.92 4.08 18.62
C PHE A 107 4.85 5.20 17.59
N ALA A 108 5.47 6.37 17.83
CA ALA A 108 5.46 7.45 16.84
C ALA A 108 6.12 7.03 15.53
N LYS A 109 7.27 6.36 15.60
CA LYS A 109 7.97 5.85 14.41
C LYS A 109 7.21 4.72 13.74
N PHE A 110 6.70 3.77 14.51
CA PHE A 110 5.89 2.67 14.02
C PHE A 110 4.66 3.17 13.24
N PHE A 111 3.84 4.01 13.86
CA PHE A 111 2.65 4.58 13.22
C PHE A 111 3.01 5.47 12.02
N SER A 112 4.15 6.17 12.05
CA SER A 112 4.60 6.94 10.88
C SER A 112 4.93 6.05 9.70
N GLY A 113 5.61 4.91 9.91
CA GLY A 113 5.92 3.96 8.84
C GLY A 113 4.67 3.27 8.31
N ILE A 114 3.75 2.87 9.21
CA ILE A 114 2.42 2.36 8.83
C ILE A 114 1.67 3.37 7.97
N PHE A 115 1.70 4.66 8.33
CA PHE A 115 1.03 5.71 7.57
C PHE A 115 1.60 5.84 6.15
N ILE A 116 2.92 5.73 5.99
CA ILE A 116 3.55 5.75 4.65
C ILE A 116 3.16 4.52 3.83
N VAL A 117 3.16 3.32 4.42
CA VAL A 117 2.68 2.11 3.73
C VAL A 117 1.19 2.24 3.39
N ASN A 118 0.39 2.84 4.27
CA ASN A 118 -1.02 3.08 4.04
C ASN A 118 -1.27 3.95 2.79
N LEU A 119 -0.47 5.00 2.64
CA LEU A 119 -0.53 5.86 1.46
C LEU A 119 -0.22 5.09 0.17
N LEU A 120 0.73 4.14 0.20
CA LEU A 120 0.99 3.25 -0.93
C LEU A 120 -0.18 2.32 -1.22
N VAL A 121 -0.84 1.77 -0.19
CA VAL A 121 -2.06 0.98 -0.35
C VAL A 121 -3.19 1.79 -1.00
N LEU A 122 -3.35 3.07 -0.64
CA LEU A 122 -4.33 3.95 -1.27
C LEU A 122 -4.01 4.19 -2.75
N ILE A 123 -2.74 4.38 -3.10
CA ILE A 123 -2.28 4.50 -4.49
C ILE A 123 -2.60 3.22 -5.27
N ILE A 124 -2.40 2.04 -4.67
CA ILE A 124 -2.77 0.75 -5.26
C ILE A 124 -4.28 0.66 -5.48
N ALA A 125 -5.09 1.02 -4.49
CA ALA A 125 -6.55 1.01 -4.60
C ALA A 125 -7.03 1.89 -5.77
N PHE A 126 -6.43 3.07 -5.90
CA PHE A 126 -6.68 3.98 -7.01
C PHE A 126 -6.26 3.37 -8.36
N ALA A 127 -5.07 2.77 -8.43
CA ALA A 127 -4.55 2.13 -9.63
C ALA A 127 -5.40 0.94 -10.10
N ILE A 128 -5.90 0.11 -9.18
CA ILE A 128 -6.82 -0.99 -9.49
C ILE A 128 -8.13 -0.44 -10.07
N SER A 129 -8.71 0.57 -9.42
CA SER A 129 -9.95 1.20 -9.87
C SER A 129 -9.82 1.78 -11.27
N PHE A 130 -8.69 2.44 -11.55
CA PHE A 130 -8.40 3.00 -12.87
C PHE A 130 -8.12 1.93 -13.91
N GLY A 131 -7.50 0.81 -13.52
CA GLY A 131 -7.16 -0.28 -14.44
C GLY A 131 -8.38 -0.99 -15.03
N PHE A 132 -9.51 -1.01 -14.32
CA PHE A 132 -10.78 -1.50 -14.85
C PHE A 132 -11.43 -0.59 -15.90
N VAL A 133 -11.01 0.67 -15.99
CA VAL A 133 -11.58 1.69 -16.91
C VAL A 133 -10.68 1.91 -18.14
N LEU A 134 -9.56 1.20 -18.24
CA LEU A 134 -8.61 1.36 -19.35
C LEU A 134 -9.24 1.03 -20.71
N PRO A 135 -8.87 1.77 -21.78
CA PRO A 135 -9.33 1.49 -23.13
C PRO A 135 -8.79 0.12 -23.59
N GLY A 136 -9.69 -0.77 -23.98
CA GLY A 136 -9.39 -2.16 -24.34
C GLY A 136 -9.85 -3.21 -23.32
N THR A 137 -10.46 -2.78 -22.22
CA THR A 137 -11.12 -3.68 -21.26
C THR A 137 -12.46 -4.19 -21.80
N ASN A 138 -12.80 -5.44 -21.47
CA ASN A 138 -14.10 -6.01 -21.82
C ASN A 138 -15.17 -5.57 -20.80
N GLN A 139 -16.14 -4.78 -21.26
CA GLN A 139 -17.20 -4.22 -20.41
C GLN A 139 -18.24 -5.27 -19.95
N GLU A 140 -18.27 -6.46 -20.55
CA GLU A 140 -19.17 -7.54 -20.15
C GLU A 140 -18.75 -8.18 -18.83
N ILE A 141 -17.45 -8.17 -18.52
CA ILE A 141 -16.87 -8.75 -17.30
C ILE A 141 -16.62 -7.70 -16.19
N VAL A 142 -16.67 -6.40 -16.53
CA VAL A 142 -16.50 -5.30 -15.58
C VAL A 142 -17.86 -4.81 -15.10
N GLY A 143 -18.17 -5.09 -13.82
CA GLY A 143 -19.38 -4.60 -13.17
C GLY A 143 -19.28 -3.13 -12.72
N PRO A 144 -20.39 -2.53 -12.23
CA PRO A 144 -20.38 -1.19 -11.67
C PRO A 144 -19.34 -1.02 -10.58
N PHE A 145 -18.77 0.19 -10.45
CA PHE A 145 -17.84 0.49 -9.39
C PHE A 145 -18.55 0.45 -8.02
N ASP A 146 -18.15 -0.49 -7.16
CA ASP A 146 -18.62 -0.57 -5.79
C ASP A 146 -17.50 -0.24 -4.81
N ILE A 147 -17.64 0.90 -4.13
CA ILE A 147 -16.66 1.35 -3.14
C ILE A 147 -16.66 0.50 -1.87
N LYS A 148 -17.79 -0.16 -1.54
CA LYS A 148 -17.86 -1.02 -0.35
C LYS A 148 -16.89 -2.18 -0.45
N SER A 149 -16.80 -2.79 -1.63
CA SER A 149 -15.83 -3.87 -1.90
C SER A 149 -14.38 -3.48 -1.58
N TYR A 150 -13.97 -2.23 -1.87
CA TYR A 150 -12.63 -1.74 -1.53
C TYR A 150 -12.46 -1.50 -0.03
N LEU A 151 -13.49 -0.92 0.61
CA LEU A 151 -13.47 -0.66 2.06
C LEU A 151 -13.42 -1.96 2.86
N ASP A 152 -14.20 -2.98 2.47
CA ASP A 152 -14.23 -4.29 3.12
C ASP A 152 -12.84 -4.94 3.05
N VAL A 153 -12.22 -4.98 1.86
CA VAL A 153 -10.86 -5.51 1.71
C VAL A 153 -9.86 -4.72 2.54
N TYR A 154 -9.97 -3.39 2.56
CA TYR A 154 -9.07 -2.55 3.33
C TYR A 154 -9.18 -2.80 4.84
N PHE A 155 -10.39 -2.78 5.41
CA PHE A 155 -10.59 -2.91 6.85
C PHE A 155 -10.47 -4.35 7.36
N ILE A 156 -10.92 -5.34 6.59
CA ILE A 156 -10.95 -6.74 7.02
C ILE A 156 -9.61 -7.43 6.75
N TYR A 157 -8.96 -7.10 5.63
CA TYR A 157 -7.75 -7.78 5.21
C TYR A 157 -6.49 -6.91 5.37
N ILE A 158 -6.45 -5.73 4.77
CA ILE A 158 -5.20 -4.97 4.69
C ILE A 158 -4.80 -4.37 6.04
N LEU A 159 -5.71 -3.66 6.71
CA LEU A 159 -5.43 -2.95 7.96
C LEU A 159 -4.96 -3.89 9.09
N PRO A 160 -5.59 -5.06 9.33
CA PRO A 160 -5.07 -6.00 10.33
C PRO A 160 -3.69 -6.54 9.95
N ASN A 161 -3.48 -6.93 8.69
CA ASN A 161 -2.18 -7.42 8.24
C ASN A 161 -1.07 -6.36 8.42
N MET A 162 -1.36 -5.10 8.13
CA MET A 162 -0.42 -3.98 8.35
C MET A 162 -0.02 -3.83 9.82
N LEU A 163 -0.96 -4.00 10.75
CA LEU A 163 -0.70 -3.83 12.18
C LEU A 163 0.07 -5.01 12.79
N PHE A 164 -0.15 -6.24 12.30
CA PHE A 164 0.52 -7.42 12.83
C PHE A 164 1.86 -7.73 12.16
N MET A 165 2.04 -7.36 10.88
CA MET A 165 3.29 -7.60 10.14
C MET A 165 4.26 -6.42 10.13
N GLY A 166 3.77 -5.20 10.38
CA GLY A 166 4.61 -4.02 10.56
C GLY A 166 5.45 -4.11 11.83
#